data_AF-A0A9E1DUW6-F1
#
_entry.id   AF-A0A9E1DUW6-F1
#
_cell.length_a   1.000
_cell.length_b   1.000
_cell.length_c   1.000
_cell.angle_alpha   90.00
_cell.angle_beta   90.00
_cell.angle_gamma   90.00
#
_symmetry.space_group_name_H-M   'P 1'
#
loop_
_entity.id
_entity.type
_entity.pdbx_description
1 polymer ?
#
loop_
_entity_poly.entity_id
_entity_poly.type
_entity_poly.pdbx_seq_one_letter_code
_entity_poly.pdbx_strand_id
1 'polypeptide(L)'
;MYLARKRIRGGIRYAIRQSVKTGDTTVSRELFDLGEDPGQYIIYPGSGPGFYFDDQLCDRLAEQGCEPDYDELESVLWQFLDPETQRVIRGFTRKAQPRAVREQIALQVRRCETESFHIFDMRRAHYLRFGELDQSRIHAAPRKIYRSLLDKSRDEIEQQFMEMEQVLEAREKKNYAYVIFDVPGYFTGPLARKFPEALDRERVDECFLDALCRLNADTGFWADLGVTKWLNDYLIRYACWFFDT
;
A
#
# COMPACT_ATOMS: atom_id res chain seq x y z
N MET A 1 6.66 4.15 10.82
CA MET A 1 7.72 4.20 9.79
C MET A 1 7.39 3.16 8.73
N TYR A 2 7.79 3.35 7.47
CA TYR A 2 7.52 2.40 6.40
C TYR A 2 8.62 2.42 5.34
N LEU A 3 8.72 1.33 4.57
CA LEU A 3 9.60 1.23 3.43
C LEU A 3 8.91 1.81 2.19
N ALA A 4 9.52 2.81 1.58
CA ALA A 4 9.11 3.34 0.29
C ALA A 4 10.02 2.80 -0.81
N ARG A 5 9.43 2.40 -1.95
CA ARG A 5 10.16 2.02 -3.16
C ARG A 5 9.80 2.93 -4.33
N LYS A 6 10.80 3.29 -5.13
CA LYS A 6 10.62 4.12 -6.32
C LYS A 6 11.43 3.55 -7.48
N ARG A 7 10.83 3.48 -8.67
CA ARG A 7 11.52 3.05 -9.88
C ARG A 7 12.23 4.23 -10.52
N ILE A 8 13.56 4.17 -10.63
CA ILE A 8 14.39 5.24 -11.21
C ILE A 8 15.34 4.61 -12.23
N ARG A 9 15.29 5.08 -13.49
CA ARG A 9 16.24 4.72 -14.57
C ARG A 9 16.53 3.21 -14.70
N GLY A 10 15.52 2.36 -14.50
CA GLY A 10 15.63 0.90 -14.64
C GLY A 10 15.87 0.13 -13.34
N GLY A 11 16.27 0.80 -12.26
CA GLY A 11 16.44 0.21 -10.92
C GLY A 11 15.31 0.57 -9.96
N ILE A 12 15.23 -0.14 -8.84
CA ILE A 12 14.37 0.20 -7.70
C ILE A 12 15.28 0.81 -6.64
N ARG A 13 14.97 2.04 -6.20
CA ARG A 13 15.56 2.64 -5.00
C ARG A 13 14.57 2.56 -3.85
N TYR A 14 15.11 2.40 -2.66
CA TYR A 14 14.39 2.26 -1.42
C TYR A 14 14.72 3.42 -0.49
N ALA A 15 13.74 3.84 0.30
CA ALA A 15 13.91 4.83 1.33
C ALA A 15 13.05 4.47 2.54
N ILE A 16 13.51 4.86 3.73
CA ILE A 16 12.70 4.84 4.94
C ILE A 16 11.95 6.17 5.01
N ARG A 17 10.64 6.09 5.19
CA ARG A 17 9.76 7.24 5.34
C ARG A 17 8.85 7.09 6.54
N GLN A 18 8.23 8.20 6.93
CA GLN A 18 7.28 8.25 8.03
C GLN A 18 6.08 9.11 7.66
N SER A 19 4.89 8.61 7.98
CA SER A 19 3.67 9.40 7.96
C SER A 19 3.64 10.32 9.17
N VAL A 20 3.54 11.63 8.93
CA VAL A 20 3.53 12.67 9.96
C VAL A 20 2.25 13.50 9.81
N LYS A 21 1.47 13.61 10.88
CA LYS A 21 0.27 14.45 10.87
C LYS A 21 0.67 15.93 10.90
N THR A 22 0.31 16.68 9.85
CA THR A 22 0.55 18.11 9.71
C THR A 22 -0.78 18.82 9.51
N GLY A 23 -1.35 19.34 10.60
CA GLY A 23 -2.71 19.88 10.60
C GLY A 23 -3.75 18.78 10.34
N ASP A 24 -4.58 18.99 9.31
CA ASP A 24 -5.65 18.07 8.90
C ASP A 24 -5.17 17.00 7.90
N THR A 25 -3.93 17.08 7.41
CA THR A 25 -3.39 16.14 6.43
C THR A 25 -2.22 15.35 7.02
N THR A 26 -2.12 14.07 6.66
CA THR A 26 -0.96 13.25 6.97
C THR A 26 0.00 13.29 5.79
N VAL A 27 1.22 13.77 6.01
CA VAL A 27 2.24 13.93 4.97
C VAL A 27 3.32 12.88 5.10
N SER A 28 3.91 12.49 3.98
CA SER A 28 5.11 11.67 3.98
C SER A 28 6.37 12.50 4.23
N ARG A 29 7.20 12.06 5.18
CA ARG A 29 8.54 12.60 5.44
C ARG A 29 9.58 11.53 5.16
N GLU A 30 10.56 11.83 4.32
CA GLU A 30 11.71 10.96 4.09
C GLU A 30 12.70 11.07 5.26
N LEU A 31 13.11 9.92 5.80
CA LEU A 31 14.05 9.83 6.90
C LEU A 31 15.45 9.42 6.41
N PHE A 32 15.52 8.45 5.50
CA PHE A 32 16.78 7.91 5.04
C PHE A 32 16.66 7.27 3.64
N ASP A 33 17.59 7.56 2.74
CA ASP A 33 17.71 6.89 1.44
C ASP A 33 18.58 5.63 1.61
N LEU A 34 17.98 4.46 1.39
CA LEU A 34 18.62 3.15 1.52
C LEU A 34 19.34 2.72 0.23
N GLY A 35 19.18 3.47 -0.87
CA GLY A 35 19.73 3.09 -2.17
C GLY A 35 19.03 1.88 -2.79
N GLU A 36 19.77 1.09 -3.56
CA GLU A 36 19.22 -0.04 -4.34
C GLU A 36 19.25 -1.37 -3.57
N ASP A 37 20.15 -1.50 -2.60
CA ASP A 37 20.33 -2.71 -1.78
C ASP A 37 20.24 -2.37 -0.28
N PRO A 38 19.03 -2.36 0.30
CA PRO A 38 18.87 -2.17 1.74
C PRO A 38 19.46 -3.29 2.60
N GLY A 39 19.76 -4.45 2.00
CA GLY A 39 20.37 -5.59 2.69
C GLY A 39 21.74 -5.26 3.29
N GLN A 40 22.45 -4.28 2.72
CA GLN A 40 23.75 -3.82 3.20
C GLN A 40 23.73 -3.27 4.64
N TYR A 41 22.57 -2.82 5.13
CA TYR A 41 22.40 -2.30 6.49
C TYR A 41 22.05 -3.38 7.52
N ILE A 42 22.00 -4.66 7.11
CA ILE A 42 21.72 -5.80 7.97
C ILE A 42 23.01 -6.60 8.15
N ILE A 43 23.58 -6.57 9.36
CA ILE A 43 24.88 -7.16 9.66
C ILE A 43 24.71 -8.50 10.39
N TYR A 44 25.36 -9.53 9.83
CA TYR A 44 25.37 -10.89 10.39
C TYR A 44 26.75 -11.18 10.99
N PRO A 45 26.93 -11.11 12.33
CA PRO A 45 28.23 -11.25 12.99
C PRO A 45 28.79 -12.69 12.99
N GLY A 46 28.03 -13.67 12.51
CA GLY A 46 28.43 -15.08 12.50
C GLY A 46 27.60 -15.91 11.52
N SER A 47 27.71 -17.24 11.62
CA SER A 47 27.06 -18.19 10.70
C SER A 47 25.65 -18.61 11.13
N GLY A 48 25.00 -17.86 12.03
CA GLY A 48 23.67 -18.17 12.57
C GLY A 48 22.64 -17.10 12.18
N PRO A 49 21.36 -17.29 12.53
CA PRO A 49 20.25 -16.40 12.13
C PRO A 49 20.21 -15.07 12.93
N GLY A 50 21.28 -14.76 13.68
CA GLY A 50 21.37 -13.54 14.47
C GLY A 50 21.91 -12.41 13.60
N PHE A 51 21.26 -11.25 13.70
CA PHE A 51 21.66 -10.04 12.98
C PHE A 51 21.50 -8.82 13.87
N TYR A 52 22.08 -7.71 13.43
CA TYR A 52 21.81 -6.37 13.95
C TYR A 52 21.81 -5.37 12.79
N PHE A 53 21.28 -4.18 13.02
CA PHE A 53 21.28 -3.11 12.03
C PHE A 53 22.55 -2.27 12.15
N ASP A 54 23.10 -1.85 11.01
CA ASP A 54 24.28 -0.97 10.95
C ASP A 54 24.05 0.31 11.76
N ASP A 55 25.03 0.70 12.59
CA ASP A 55 24.96 1.90 13.43
C ASP A 55 24.74 3.18 12.60
N GLN A 56 25.27 3.23 11.37
CA GLN A 56 25.04 4.36 10.47
C GLN A 56 23.54 4.53 10.18
N LEU A 57 22.78 3.45 10.01
CA LEU A 57 21.34 3.52 9.79
C LEU A 57 20.65 4.10 11.03
N CYS A 58 20.98 3.59 12.22
CA CYS A 58 20.43 4.03 13.50
C CYS A 58 20.71 5.52 13.76
N ASP A 59 21.96 5.94 13.60
CA ASP A 59 22.41 7.32 13.82
C ASP A 59 21.68 8.30 12.89
N ARG A 60 21.53 7.94 11.61
CA ARG A 60 20.88 8.80 10.61
C ARG A 60 19.38 8.95 10.87
N LEU A 61 18.72 7.92 11.39
CA LEU A 61 17.33 8.01 11.82
C LEU A 61 17.20 8.90 13.07
N ALA A 62 18.11 8.75 14.03
CA ALA A 62 18.14 9.57 15.25
C ALA A 62 18.37 11.06 14.92
N GLU A 63 19.26 11.38 13.97
CA GLU A 63 19.47 12.75 13.45
C GLU A 63 18.18 13.38 12.89
N GLN A 64 17.26 12.57 12.37
CA GLN A 64 15.94 13.02 11.87
C GLN A 64 14.84 13.03 12.95
N GLY A 65 15.22 12.79 14.22
CA GLY A 65 14.33 12.71 15.37
C GLY A 65 13.45 11.45 15.36
N CYS A 66 13.96 10.36 14.79
CA CYS A 66 13.27 9.07 14.73
C CYS A 66 14.15 8.00 15.38
N GLU A 67 13.73 7.48 16.53
CA GLU A 67 14.42 6.40 17.24
C GLU A 67 13.52 5.15 17.22
N PRO A 68 13.45 4.41 16.10
CA PRO A 68 12.61 3.22 16.03
C PRO A 68 13.18 2.13 16.94
N ASP A 69 12.31 1.33 17.52
CA ASP A 69 12.76 0.12 18.20
C ASP A 69 13.21 -0.95 17.18
N TYR A 70 13.83 -2.01 17.69
CA TYR A 70 14.33 -3.10 16.85
C TYR A 70 13.22 -3.78 16.03
N ASP A 71 12.03 -3.97 16.62
CA ASP A 71 10.91 -4.65 15.98
C ASP A 71 10.32 -3.78 14.85
N GLU A 72 10.27 -2.46 15.01
CA GLU A 72 9.86 -1.51 13.97
C GLU A 72 10.83 -1.53 12.78
N LEU A 73 12.15 -1.50 13.04
CA LEU A 73 13.15 -1.52 11.98
C LEU A 73 13.22 -2.89 11.29
N GLU A 74 13.09 -3.99 12.04
CA GLU A 74 12.90 -5.35 11.52
C GLU A 74 11.69 -5.43 10.61
N SER A 75 10.54 -4.88 11.02
CA SER A 75 9.34 -4.90 10.18
C SER A 75 9.53 -4.15 8.86
N VAL A 76 10.29 -3.05 8.86
CA VAL A 76 10.53 -2.23 7.65
C VAL A 76 11.51 -2.92 6.69
N LEU A 77 12.54 -3.58 7.23
CA LEU A 77 13.58 -4.25 6.45
C LEU A 77 13.36 -5.75 6.29
N TRP A 78 12.22 -6.26 6.75
CA TRP A 78 11.88 -7.69 6.80
C TRP A 78 12.17 -8.42 5.49
N GLN A 79 11.79 -7.82 4.35
CA GLN A 79 11.94 -8.44 3.03
C GLN A 79 13.40 -8.60 2.56
N PHE A 80 14.35 -7.93 3.22
CA PHE A 80 15.79 -7.99 2.93
C PHE A 80 16.57 -8.88 3.90
N LEU A 81 15.92 -9.37 4.97
CA LEU A 81 16.50 -10.39 5.82
C LEU A 81 16.75 -11.66 5.02
N ASP A 82 17.80 -12.40 5.37
CA ASP A 82 18.08 -13.66 4.68
C ASP A 82 16.94 -14.68 4.92
N PRO A 83 16.71 -15.60 3.97
CA PRO A 83 15.58 -16.53 4.06
C PRO A 83 15.61 -17.46 5.29
N GLU A 84 16.79 -17.75 5.83
CA GLU A 84 16.93 -18.59 7.02
C GLU A 84 16.49 -17.81 8.27
N THR A 85 16.98 -16.59 8.45
CA THR A 85 16.56 -15.67 9.51
C THR A 85 15.05 -15.42 9.48
N GLN A 86 14.48 -15.13 8.31
CA GLN A 86 13.03 -14.98 8.15
C GLN A 86 12.25 -16.22 8.63
N ARG A 87 12.75 -17.42 8.31
CA ARG A 87 12.12 -18.69 8.72
C ARG A 87 12.17 -18.88 10.23
N VAL A 88 13.34 -18.62 10.83
CA VAL A 88 13.56 -18.76 12.27
C VAL A 88 12.65 -17.81 13.03
N ILE A 89 12.64 -16.51 12.68
CA ILE A 89 11.80 -15.51 13.35
C ILE A 89 10.32 -15.88 13.25
N ARG A 90 9.83 -16.26 12.05
CA ARG A 90 8.43 -16.72 11.85
C ARG A 90 8.05 -17.88 12.77
N GLY A 91 9.00 -18.78 13.06
CA GLY A 91 8.80 -19.89 13.99
C GLY A 91 8.58 -19.43 15.44
N PHE A 92 9.16 -18.29 15.82
CA PHE A 92 9.06 -17.70 17.16
C PHE A 92 7.94 -16.66 17.32
N THR A 93 7.32 -16.17 16.23
CA THR A 93 6.28 -15.11 16.27
C THR A 93 4.94 -15.53 16.91
N ARG A 94 4.84 -16.71 17.54
CA ARG A 94 3.66 -17.08 18.36
C ARG A 94 3.67 -16.38 19.73
N LYS A 95 3.80 -15.06 19.77
CA LYS A 95 3.61 -14.29 21.01
C LYS A 95 2.13 -13.91 21.15
N ALA A 96 1.53 -14.25 22.28
CA ALA A 96 0.24 -13.70 22.67
C ALA A 96 0.37 -12.17 22.72
N GLN A 97 -0.47 -11.47 21.96
CA GLN A 97 -0.38 -10.01 21.90
C GLN A 97 -0.56 -9.39 23.30
N PRO A 98 0.35 -8.50 23.74
CA PRO A 98 0.21 -7.77 25.00
C PRO A 98 -1.12 -7.03 25.07
N ARG A 99 -1.61 -6.82 26.30
CA ARG A 99 -2.88 -6.12 26.55
C ARG A 99 -2.93 -4.73 25.90
N ALA A 100 -1.83 -3.97 25.99
CA ALA A 100 -1.72 -2.64 25.39
C ALA A 100 -1.94 -2.64 23.86
N VAL A 101 -1.38 -3.62 23.15
CA VAL A 101 -1.56 -3.78 21.69
C VAL A 101 -3.03 -4.05 21.36
N ARG A 102 -3.71 -4.89 22.15
CA ARG A 102 -5.15 -5.16 21.97
C ARG A 102 -6.00 -3.92 22.20
N GLU A 103 -5.69 -3.13 23.22
CA GLU A 103 -6.38 -1.88 23.52
C GLU A 103 -6.19 -0.86 22.39
N GLN A 104 -4.97 -0.75 21.85
CA GLN A 104 -4.69 0.10 20.68
C GLN A 104 -5.48 -0.36 19.44
N ILE A 105 -5.52 -1.66 19.16
CA ILE A 105 -6.33 -2.21 18.06
C ILE A 105 -7.80 -1.87 18.26
N ALA A 106 -8.33 -2.02 19.47
CA ALA A 106 -9.72 -1.69 19.78
C ALA A 106 -10.03 -0.20 19.56
N LEU A 107 -9.11 0.70 19.93
CA LEU A 107 -9.22 2.14 19.66
C LEU A 107 -9.22 2.43 18.17
N GLN A 108 -8.31 1.83 17.40
CA GLN A 108 -8.29 1.99 15.95
C GLN A 108 -9.57 1.48 15.29
N VAL A 109 -10.11 0.34 15.74
CA VAL A 109 -11.39 -0.20 15.21
C VAL A 109 -12.53 0.79 15.44
N ARG A 110 -12.63 1.39 16.64
CA ARG A 110 -13.65 2.42 16.92
C ARG A 110 -13.46 3.65 16.03
N ARG A 111 -12.22 4.12 15.86
CA ARG A 111 -11.93 5.26 14.98
C ARG A 111 -12.31 4.99 13.53
N CYS A 112 -12.10 3.78 13.03
CA CYS A 112 -12.51 3.41 11.68
C CYS A 112 -14.02 3.61 11.42
N GLU A 113 -14.86 3.60 12.46
CA GLU A 113 -16.30 3.84 12.29
C GLU A 113 -16.60 5.27 11.88
N THR A 114 -15.84 6.24 12.40
CA THR A 114 -16.05 7.68 12.15
C THR A 114 -15.18 8.23 11.01
N GLU A 115 -14.04 7.60 10.74
CA GLU A 115 -13.07 8.09 9.75
C GLU A 115 -13.58 7.90 8.31
N SER A 116 -13.28 8.87 7.44
CA SER A 116 -13.58 8.78 6.01
C SER A 116 -12.39 8.20 5.25
N PHE A 117 -12.63 7.14 4.49
CA PHE A 117 -11.65 6.57 3.56
C PHE A 117 -12.02 6.95 2.13
N HIS A 118 -11.02 7.18 1.29
CA HIS A 118 -11.27 7.44 -0.12
C HIS A 118 -11.87 6.19 -0.79
N ILE A 119 -12.90 6.38 -1.63
CA ILE A 119 -13.63 5.26 -2.24
C ILE A 119 -12.71 4.35 -3.07
N PHE A 120 -11.71 4.91 -3.73
CA PHE A 120 -10.70 4.13 -4.48
C PHE A 120 -9.93 3.18 -3.57
N ASP A 121 -9.48 3.63 -2.40
CA ASP A 121 -8.78 2.79 -1.42
C ASP A 121 -9.69 1.70 -0.87
N MET A 122 -10.95 2.05 -0.61
CA MET A 122 -11.94 1.08 -0.16
C MET A 122 -12.09 -0.05 -1.17
N ARG A 123 -12.19 0.26 -2.46
CA ARG A 123 -12.35 -0.72 -3.55
C ARG A 123 -11.15 -1.64 -3.69
N ARG A 124 -9.93 -1.06 -3.60
CA ARG A 124 -8.67 -1.81 -3.61
C ARG A 124 -8.61 -2.80 -2.45
N ALA A 125 -8.83 -2.32 -1.22
CA ALA A 125 -8.81 -3.15 -0.02
C ALA A 125 -9.91 -4.24 -0.05
N HIS A 126 -11.09 -3.92 -0.58
CA HIS A 126 -12.18 -4.89 -0.71
C HIS A 126 -11.83 -6.00 -1.70
N TYR A 127 -11.33 -5.68 -2.89
CA TYR A 127 -10.96 -6.68 -3.88
C TYR A 127 -9.80 -7.55 -3.38
N LEU A 128 -8.74 -6.95 -2.83
CA LEU A 128 -7.60 -7.72 -2.32
C LEU A 128 -7.97 -8.67 -1.18
N ARG A 129 -9.06 -8.38 -0.47
CA ARG A 129 -9.53 -9.22 0.64
C ARG A 129 -10.55 -10.28 0.24
N PHE A 130 -11.42 -9.99 -0.72
CA PHE A 130 -12.57 -10.85 -1.07
C PHE A 130 -12.55 -11.37 -2.51
N GLY A 131 -11.79 -10.76 -3.41
CA GLY A 131 -11.73 -11.12 -4.83
C GLY A 131 -13.00 -10.81 -5.62
N GLU A 132 -13.92 -10.02 -5.06
CA GLU A 132 -15.24 -9.79 -5.65
C GLU A 132 -15.23 -8.65 -6.68
N LEU A 133 -15.85 -8.93 -7.84
CA LEU A 133 -16.08 -7.93 -8.90
C LEU A 133 -17.22 -6.96 -8.57
N ASP A 134 -18.29 -7.46 -7.93
CA ASP A 134 -19.44 -6.63 -7.55
C ASP A 134 -19.20 -5.96 -6.20
N GLN A 135 -18.80 -4.69 -6.24
CA GLN A 135 -18.58 -3.87 -5.04
C GLN A 135 -19.73 -2.90 -4.76
N SER A 136 -20.94 -3.16 -5.25
CA SER A 136 -22.11 -2.29 -5.03
C SER A 136 -22.46 -2.09 -3.55
N ARG A 137 -22.08 -3.04 -2.69
CA ARG A 137 -22.31 -3.01 -1.23
C ARG A 137 -21.06 -2.63 -0.43
N ILE A 138 -20.07 -1.98 -1.05
CA ILE A 138 -18.82 -1.63 -0.39
C ILE A 138 -19.00 -0.82 0.89
N HIS A 139 -20.03 0.03 0.95
CA HIS A 139 -20.35 0.82 2.14
C HIS A 139 -20.97 0.00 3.28
N ALA A 140 -21.48 -1.20 3.00
CA ALA A 140 -21.99 -2.13 4.01
C ALA A 140 -20.86 -2.99 4.61
N ALA A 141 -19.67 -3.00 4.01
CA ALA A 141 -18.53 -3.75 4.54
C ALA A 141 -18.09 -3.18 5.90
N PRO A 142 -17.70 -4.02 6.87
CA PRO A 142 -17.23 -3.55 8.17
C PRO A 142 -16.00 -2.65 8.03
N ARG A 143 -16.09 -1.39 8.47
CA ARG A 143 -15.02 -0.39 8.28
C ARG A 143 -13.66 -0.77 8.88
N LYS A 144 -13.64 -1.67 9.87
CA LYS A 144 -12.42 -2.24 10.45
C LYS A 144 -11.48 -2.91 9.44
N ILE A 145 -11.97 -3.29 8.25
CA ILE A 145 -11.10 -3.83 7.19
C ILE A 145 -10.14 -2.78 6.64
N TYR A 146 -10.49 -1.50 6.75
CA TYR A 146 -9.67 -0.36 6.31
C TYR A 146 -8.74 0.17 7.39
N ARG A 147 -8.68 -0.49 8.56
CA ARG A 147 -7.83 -0.08 9.70
C ARG A 147 -6.37 0.11 9.33
N SER A 148 -5.87 -0.69 8.39
CA SER A 148 -4.48 -0.59 7.93
C SER A 148 -4.19 0.71 7.18
N LEU A 149 -5.21 1.49 6.79
CA LEU A 149 -5.06 2.78 6.09
C LEU A 149 -5.12 3.98 7.06
N LEU A 150 -5.48 3.73 8.31
CA LEU A 150 -5.68 4.78 9.31
C LEU A 150 -4.36 5.45 9.67
N ASP A 151 -4.37 6.78 9.82
CA ASP A 151 -3.21 7.62 10.18
C ASP A 151 -2.02 7.55 9.21
N LYS A 152 -2.27 7.17 7.95
CA LYS A 152 -1.24 7.06 6.92
C LYS A 152 -1.29 8.21 5.93
N SER A 153 -0.11 8.61 5.46
CA SER A 153 0.04 9.52 4.32
C SER A 153 -0.40 8.85 3.02
N ARG A 154 -0.66 9.63 1.98
CA ARG A 154 -1.02 9.09 0.67
C ARG A 154 0.07 8.17 0.13
N ASP A 155 1.33 8.57 0.29
CA ASP A 155 2.50 7.80 -0.12
C ASP A 155 2.56 6.44 0.60
N GLU A 156 2.40 6.40 1.92
CA GLU A 156 2.41 5.13 2.67
C GLU A 156 1.29 4.18 2.22
N ILE A 157 0.10 4.72 1.98
CA ILE A 157 -1.02 3.90 1.49
C ILE A 157 -0.70 3.34 0.10
N GLU A 158 -0.13 4.14 -0.81
CA GLU A 158 0.28 3.63 -2.13
C GLU A 158 1.35 2.55 -2.05
N GLN A 159 2.37 2.74 -1.21
CA GLN A 159 3.42 1.75 -1.00
C GLN A 159 2.86 0.43 -0.45
N GLN A 160 1.92 0.52 0.51
CA GLN A 160 1.23 -0.64 1.04
C GLN A 160 0.40 -1.37 -0.03
N PHE A 161 -0.40 -0.64 -0.83
CA PHE A 161 -1.16 -1.28 -1.92
C PHE A 161 -0.25 -1.90 -2.96
N MET A 162 0.85 -1.24 -3.31
CA MET A 162 1.83 -1.80 -4.23
C MET A 162 2.38 -3.14 -3.74
N GLU A 163 2.60 -3.32 -2.44
CA GLU A 163 3.01 -4.61 -1.86
C GLU A 163 1.87 -5.64 -1.90
N MET A 164 0.69 -5.28 -1.40
CA MET A 164 -0.47 -6.18 -1.35
C MET A 164 -0.90 -6.67 -2.74
N GLU A 165 -0.78 -5.82 -3.77
CA GLU A 165 -1.15 -6.12 -5.15
C GLU A 165 -0.21 -7.13 -5.83
N GLN A 166 0.95 -7.45 -5.24
CA GLN A 166 1.88 -8.45 -5.81
C GLN A 166 1.30 -9.87 -5.82
N VAL A 167 0.31 -10.15 -4.98
CA VAL A 167 -0.38 -11.46 -4.94
C VAL A 167 -1.25 -11.69 -6.17
N LEU A 168 -1.64 -10.65 -6.90
CA LEU A 168 -2.57 -10.73 -8.01
C LEU A 168 -1.93 -11.45 -9.21
N GLU A 169 -2.62 -12.48 -9.71
CA GLU A 169 -2.24 -13.15 -10.94
C GLU A 169 -2.50 -12.27 -12.17
N ALA A 170 -1.84 -12.58 -13.30
CA ALA A 170 -2.00 -11.81 -14.55
C ALA A 170 -3.48 -11.63 -14.94
N ARG A 171 -4.26 -12.72 -14.93
CA ARG A 171 -5.71 -12.71 -15.23
C ARG A 171 -6.53 -11.82 -14.27
N GLU A 172 -6.05 -11.63 -13.04
CA GLU A 172 -6.75 -10.88 -12.00
C GLU A 172 -6.43 -9.39 -12.06
N LYS A 173 -5.26 -9.00 -12.56
CA LYS A 173 -4.82 -7.60 -12.64
C LYS A 173 -5.75 -6.73 -13.49
N LYS A 174 -6.24 -7.26 -14.61
CA LYS A 174 -7.21 -6.56 -15.46
C LYS A 174 -8.56 -6.38 -14.77
N ASN A 175 -9.09 -7.45 -14.19
CA ASN A 175 -10.33 -7.43 -13.42
C ASN A 175 -10.23 -6.51 -12.20
N TYR A 176 -9.08 -6.52 -11.53
CA TYR A 176 -8.79 -5.63 -10.42
C TYR A 176 -8.85 -4.16 -10.86
N ALA A 177 -8.11 -3.79 -11.92
CA ALA A 177 -8.16 -2.44 -12.48
C ALA A 177 -9.59 -2.04 -12.89
N TYR A 178 -10.31 -2.92 -13.58
CA TYR A 178 -11.71 -2.71 -13.98
C TYR A 178 -12.62 -2.38 -12.78
N VAL A 179 -12.46 -3.09 -11.66
CA VAL A 179 -13.30 -2.93 -10.46
C VAL A 179 -12.92 -1.70 -9.64
N ILE A 180 -11.63 -1.47 -9.38
CA ILE A 180 -11.19 -0.39 -8.48
C ILE A 180 -11.45 1.00 -9.06
N PHE A 181 -11.43 1.11 -10.39
CA PHE A 181 -11.82 2.32 -11.12
C PHE A 181 -13.33 2.44 -11.35
N ASP A 182 -14.13 1.45 -10.91
CA ASP A 182 -15.59 1.42 -11.04
C ASP A 182 -16.06 1.64 -12.48
N VAL A 183 -15.36 1.01 -13.40
CA VAL A 183 -15.79 0.92 -14.80
C VAL A 183 -17.21 0.34 -14.93
N PRO A 184 -17.63 -0.68 -14.14
CA PRO A 184 -19.03 -1.13 -14.16
C PRO A 184 -20.07 -0.04 -13.89
N GLY A 185 -19.71 1.00 -13.13
CA GLY A 185 -20.60 2.12 -12.79
C GLY A 185 -21.08 2.92 -14.00
N TYR A 186 -20.36 2.85 -15.13
CA TYR A 186 -20.70 3.54 -16.39
C TYR A 186 -21.74 2.80 -17.23
N PHE A 187 -22.09 1.56 -16.87
CA PHE A 187 -22.98 0.71 -17.63
C PHE A 187 -24.30 0.46 -16.89
N THR A 188 -25.39 0.43 -17.65
CA THR A 188 -26.72 0.14 -17.11
C THR A 188 -26.89 -1.37 -16.95
N GLY A 189 -27.12 -1.82 -15.71
CA GLY A 189 -27.53 -3.19 -15.41
C GLY A 189 -26.47 -4.05 -14.71
N PRO A 190 -26.88 -5.19 -14.13
CA PRO A 190 -26.02 -6.02 -13.28
C PRO A 190 -24.95 -6.80 -14.06
N LEU A 191 -25.10 -6.94 -15.38
CA LEU A 191 -24.18 -7.71 -16.22
C LEU A 191 -22.78 -7.13 -16.21
N ALA A 192 -22.63 -5.80 -16.24
CA ALA A 192 -21.32 -5.14 -16.24
C ALA A 192 -20.48 -5.45 -15.00
N ARG A 193 -21.12 -5.71 -13.85
CA ARG A 193 -20.42 -6.05 -12.59
C ARG A 193 -20.02 -7.52 -12.50
N LYS A 194 -20.63 -8.40 -13.31
CA LYS A 194 -20.43 -9.86 -13.23
C LYS A 194 -19.72 -10.45 -14.43
N PHE A 195 -19.92 -9.87 -15.61
CA PHE A 195 -19.42 -10.36 -16.88
C PHE A 195 -18.82 -9.20 -17.71
N PRO A 196 -17.61 -8.73 -17.36
CA PRO A 196 -16.94 -7.66 -18.09
C PRO A 196 -16.72 -8.02 -19.57
N GLU A 197 -16.48 -9.30 -19.86
CA GLU A 197 -16.23 -9.84 -21.21
C GLU A 197 -17.43 -9.73 -22.15
N ALA A 198 -18.64 -9.54 -21.62
CA ALA A 198 -19.86 -9.38 -22.41
C ALA A 198 -20.09 -7.92 -22.86
N LEU A 199 -19.25 -6.98 -22.41
CA LEU A 199 -19.35 -5.57 -22.76
C LEU A 199 -18.58 -5.24 -24.03
N ASP A 200 -18.98 -4.15 -24.67
CA ASP A 200 -18.23 -3.57 -25.78
C ASP A 200 -16.87 -3.05 -25.29
N ARG A 201 -15.80 -3.59 -25.90
CA ARG A 201 -14.42 -3.36 -25.47
C ARG A 201 -14.00 -1.90 -25.65
N GLU A 202 -14.34 -1.28 -26.78
CA GLU A 202 -13.93 0.11 -27.05
C GLU A 202 -14.52 1.05 -26.01
N ARG A 203 -15.80 0.86 -25.70
CA ARG A 203 -16.50 1.64 -24.66
C ARG A 203 -15.94 1.40 -23.27
N VAL A 204 -15.54 0.16 -22.94
CA VAL A 204 -14.90 -0.17 -21.65
C VAL A 204 -13.56 0.55 -21.51
N ASP A 205 -12.75 0.57 -22.58
CA ASP A 205 -11.47 1.25 -22.63
C ASP A 205 -11.61 2.77 -22.43
N GLU A 206 -12.60 3.40 -23.09
CA GLU A 206 -12.91 4.82 -22.90
C GLU A 206 -13.33 5.15 -21.46
N CYS A 207 -14.21 4.35 -20.88
CA CYS A 207 -14.72 4.55 -19.52
C CYS A 207 -13.60 4.38 -18.49
N PHE A 208 -12.68 3.43 -18.70
CA PHE A 208 -11.51 3.27 -17.86
C PHE A 208 -10.57 4.48 -17.92
N LEU A 209 -10.27 4.99 -19.12
CA LEU A 209 -9.41 6.17 -19.28
C LEU A 209 -10.00 7.42 -18.63
N ASP A 210 -11.32 7.63 -18.75
CA ASP A 210 -12.01 8.73 -18.08
C ASP A 210 -11.93 8.59 -16.55
N ALA A 211 -12.18 7.39 -16.00
CA ALA A 211 -12.03 7.14 -14.57
C ALA A 211 -10.59 7.34 -14.07
N LEU A 212 -9.59 6.90 -14.84
CA LEU A 212 -8.17 7.07 -14.54
C LEU A 212 -7.79 8.56 -14.50
N CYS A 213 -8.20 9.32 -15.50
CA CYS A 213 -7.94 10.76 -15.58
C CYS A 213 -8.62 11.53 -14.44
N ARG A 214 -9.86 11.17 -14.08
CA ARG A 214 -10.58 11.78 -12.94
C ARG A 214 -9.84 11.56 -11.63
N LEU A 215 -9.39 10.33 -11.36
CA LEU A 215 -8.61 10.04 -10.16
C LEU A 215 -7.25 10.76 -10.17
N ASN A 216 -6.58 10.85 -11.33
CA ASN A 216 -5.32 11.57 -11.45
C ASN A 216 -5.47 13.07 -11.13
N ALA A 217 -6.61 13.67 -11.46
CA ALA A 217 -6.92 15.06 -11.17
C ALA A 217 -7.50 15.32 -9.76
N ASP A 218 -7.76 14.27 -8.97
CA ASP A 218 -8.39 14.39 -7.66
C ASP A 218 -7.40 14.91 -6.61
N THR A 219 -7.56 16.20 -6.26
CA THR A 219 -6.76 16.87 -5.23
C THR A 219 -6.96 16.29 -3.84
N GLY A 220 -8.15 15.80 -3.53
CA GLY A 220 -8.46 15.20 -2.23
C GLY A 220 -7.84 13.82 -2.07
N PHE A 221 -7.76 13.07 -3.16
CA PHE A 221 -7.03 11.80 -3.19
C PHE A 221 -5.53 12.00 -3.02
N TRP A 222 -4.90 12.92 -3.77
CA TRP A 222 -3.45 13.08 -3.77
C TRP A 222 -2.90 13.85 -2.58
N ALA A 223 -3.73 14.67 -1.91
CA ALA A 223 -3.43 15.35 -0.66
C ALA A 223 -1.99 15.90 -0.60
N ASP A 224 -1.08 15.23 0.13
CA ASP A 224 0.30 15.63 0.37
C ASP A 224 1.25 15.47 -0.84
N LEU A 225 0.94 14.58 -1.77
CA LEU A 225 1.72 14.37 -3.00
C LEU A 225 1.41 15.42 -4.08
N GLY A 226 0.24 16.05 -4.00
CA GLY A 226 -0.25 17.02 -4.98
C GLY A 226 -0.61 16.40 -6.33
N VAL A 227 -1.32 17.18 -7.14
CA VAL A 227 -1.70 16.79 -8.51
C VAL A 227 -0.58 17.16 -9.46
N THR A 228 -0.24 16.25 -10.37
CA THR A 228 0.76 16.48 -11.42
C THR A 228 0.08 16.65 -12.79
N LYS A 229 0.76 17.32 -13.72
CA LYS A 229 0.28 17.47 -15.11
C LYS A 229 0.26 16.13 -15.86
N TRP A 230 1.12 15.22 -15.46
CA TRP A 230 1.27 13.90 -16.06
C TRP A 230 0.52 12.84 -15.26
N LEU A 231 0.41 11.63 -15.78
CA LEU A 231 -0.12 10.52 -15.00
C LEU A 231 0.83 10.24 -13.83
N ASN A 232 0.31 10.22 -12.60
CA ASN A 232 1.11 9.91 -11.42
C ASN A 232 1.73 8.50 -11.55
N ASP A 233 3.00 8.35 -11.15
CA ASP A 233 3.75 7.09 -11.23
C ASP A 233 3.00 5.91 -10.61
N TYR A 234 2.25 6.16 -9.53
CA TYR A 234 1.44 5.13 -8.90
C TYR A 234 0.29 4.64 -9.79
N LEU A 235 -0.26 5.47 -10.67
CA LEU A 235 -1.37 5.08 -11.54
C LEU A 235 -0.92 4.36 -12.81
N ILE A 236 0.32 4.57 -13.26
CA ILE A 236 0.85 3.96 -14.50
C ILE A 236 0.69 2.43 -14.49
N ARG A 237 0.91 1.78 -13.33
CA ARG A 237 0.77 0.32 -13.20
C ARG A 237 -0.62 -0.19 -13.58
N TYR A 238 -1.66 0.57 -13.23
CA TYR A 238 -3.04 0.17 -13.52
C TYR A 238 -3.37 0.33 -15.00
N ALA A 239 -2.83 1.36 -15.66
CA ALA A 239 -2.95 1.50 -17.10
C ALA A 239 -2.31 0.31 -17.83
N CYS A 240 -1.08 -0.06 -17.46
CA CYS A 240 -0.42 -1.25 -18.01
C CYS A 240 -1.24 -2.53 -17.75
N TRP A 241 -1.72 -2.74 -16.53
CA TRP A 241 -2.55 -3.92 -16.21
C TRP A 241 -3.87 -3.98 -16.97
N PHE A 242 -4.44 -2.84 -17.33
CA PHE A 242 -5.70 -2.81 -18.05
C PHE A 242 -5.54 -3.11 -19.54
N PHE A 243 -4.50 -2.55 -20.17
CA PHE A 243 -4.29 -2.63 -21.62
C PHE A 243 -3.35 -3.74 -22.09
N ASP A 244 -2.33 -4.10 -21.30
CA ASP A 244 -1.30 -5.08 -21.69
C ASP A 244 -1.67 -6.54 -21.36
N THR A 245 -2.85 -6.76 -20.76
CA THR A 245 -3.36 -8.08 -20.34
C THR A 245 -4.60 -8.50 -21.12
#